data_AF-A0A514WXI5-F1
#
_entry.id   AF-A0A514WXI5-F1
#
_cell.length_a   1.000
_cell.length_b   1.000
_cell.length_c   1.000
_cell.angle_alpha   90.00
_cell.angle_beta   90.00
_cell.angle_gamma   90.00
#
_symmetry.space_group_name_H-M   'P 1'
#
loop_
_entity.id
_entity.type
_entity.pdbx_description
1 polymer ?
#
loop_
_entity_poly.entity_id
_entity_poly.type
_entity_poly.pdbx_seq_one_letter_code
_entity_poly.pdbx_strand_id
1 'polypeptide(L)'
;MPMKTILISLIFAAFSFTAFARLSDGKAHLKLQGTKIIGNIDKGFHFNKDAPASLAIGDKSVEPTKKEAQEIIFDASSAKGQAFKLSFYVCDDKNTVCESHEETYVIKADKLVAAVNAADKVQAAVPVVAKPAALKKNKHGFYENNLAEALKLAAAQKKTVLVDFNAPWCPSCIRLETETFGEKAFIKASGKLIKVSVNIDRADNKIWADKYDVHAIPTMILMNGNGDELARLLDFRTADVLAKELTDLQSKKLASTAELTKKAEAGDKEARKTLATLSFNAMKYDEAAKWLAPLNENSLMLAVSEVNVAQEAFEKDAKTKDAYQKTLEKWIAVYSASPEVMDWRLQLAKALKGEQKTIPAEAKAIADKNLSEIQRLLATAAERKAFFANTLQGDYTGFERAELLAQLANTYEFLDVQDRLKATKDELATEVSAMKLSVARPGQLLTAFSYMKQAGQKEDVVKWLKQLIEANPKSDVYYTKLAGYYFREKDFEKALPYSEKAVELTSDLKLYNMKMLAEIQKGLNQQKQASETLNKALALPEAKLEANKKTVAAMEELKKSLVTQ
;
A
#
# COMPACT_ATOMS: atom_id res chain seq x y z
N MET A 1 -40.76 -4.75 -19.13
CA MET A 1 -40.85 -4.81 -20.60
C MET A 1 -40.94 -3.40 -21.16
N PRO A 2 -40.35 -3.07 -22.33
CA PRO A 2 -39.32 -3.78 -23.09
C PRO A 2 -37.99 -2.99 -23.06
N MET A 3 -36.85 -3.57 -22.67
CA MET A 3 -35.92 -4.35 -23.50
C MET A 3 -35.89 -3.91 -24.99
N LYS A 4 -34.91 -3.07 -25.34
CA LYS A 4 -34.44 -2.89 -26.71
C LYS A 4 -32.97 -3.30 -26.79
N THR A 5 -32.75 -4.19 -27.75
CA THR A 5 -31.53 -4.89 -28.12
C THR A 5 -30.63 -3.98 -28.96
N ILE A 6 -29.35 -3.92 -28.59
CA ILE A 6 -28.11 -3.81 -29.40
C ILE A 6 -28.06 -2.71 -30.49
N LEU A 7 -27.14 -1.76 -30.29
CA LEU A 7 -26.20 -1.40 -31.36
C LEU A 7 -24.80 -1.19 -30.76
N ILE A 8 -23.93 -2.16 -31.03
CA ILE A 8 -22.49 -2.06 -30.87
C ILE A 8 -22.01 -1.03 -31.91
N SER A 9 -21.52 0.12 -31.44
CA SER A 9 -20.57 0.94 -32.19
C SER A 9 -19.30 1.02 -31.36
N LEU A 10 -18.36 0.16 -31.73
CA LEU A 10 -16.94 0.28 -31.45
C LEU A 10 -16.46 1.62 -32.02
N ILE A 11 -16.44 2.66 -31.19
CA ILE A 11 -15.60 3.83 -31.43
C ILE A 11 -14.37 3.63 -30.56
N PHE A 12 -13.31 3.11 -31.19
CA PHE A 12 -11.94 3.23 -30.70
C PHE A 12 -11.61 4.73 -30.67
N ALA A 13 -11.91 5.40 -29.56
CA ALA A 13 -11.28 6.68 -29.26
C ALA A 13 -9.85 6.36 -28.81
N ALA A 14 -8.91 6.38 -29.76
CA ALA A 14 -7.51 6.49 -29.45
C ALA A 14 -7.30 7.79 -28.66
N PHE A 15 -7.31 7.70 -27.33
CA PHE A 15 -6.82 8.76 -26.47
C PHE A 15 -5.31 8.82 -26.66
N SER A 16 -4.88 9.65 -27.61
CA SER A 16 -3.52 10.16 -27.65
C SER A 16 -3.27 10.84 -26.31
N PHE A 17 -2.44 10.20 -25.47
CA PHE A 17 -1.81 10.88 -24.33
C PHE A 17 -1.05 12.08 -24.89
N THR A 18 -1.63 13.27 -24.80
CA THR A 18 -0.84 14.49 -24.89
C THR A 18 -0.08 14.56 -23.58
N ALA A 19 1.19 14.15 -23.60
CA ALA A 19 2.11 14.44 -22.52
C ALA A 19 2.07 15.96 -22.29
N PHE A 20 1.64 16.39 -21.10
CA PHE A 20 1.72 17.81 -20.76
C PHE A 20 3.20 18.20 -20.81
N ALA A 21 3.52 19.19 -21.65
CA ALA A 21 4.88 19.66 -21.86
C ALA A 21 5.50 20.08 -20.51
N ARG A 22 6.60 19.44 -20.14
CA ARG A 22 7.41 19.80 -18.96
C ARG A 22 8.10 21.13 -19.21
N LEU A 23 8.45 21.85 -18.15
CA LEU A 23 9.06 23.18 -18.29
C LEU A 23 10.39 23.13 -19.06
N SER A 24 11.14 22.04 -18.85
CA SER A 24 12.42 21.79 -19.50
C SER A 24 12.33 21.00 -20.82
N ASP A 25 11.13 20.67 -21.31
CA ASP A 25 10.97 19.98 -22.59
C ASP A 25 11.47 20.84 -23.76
N GLY A 26 12.25 20.23 -24.64
CA GLY A 26 12.84 20.88 -25.81
C GLY A 26 13.91 21.93 -25.51
N LYS A 27 14.38 22.03 -24.26
CA LYS A 27 15.44 22.99 -23.87
C LYS A 27 16.85 22.46 -24.10
N ALA A 28 17.01 21.14 -24.12
CA ALA A 28 18.27 20.47 -24.42
C ALA A 28 18.34 20.06 -25.90
N HIS A 29 19.43 20.44 -26.55
CA HIS A 29 19.68 20.20 -27.97
C HIS A 29 20.85 19.25 -28.14
N LEU A 30 20.55 17.99 -28.50
CA LEU A 30 21.54 16.93 -28.68
C LEU A 30 21.95 16.80 -30.15
N LYS A 31 23.26 16.74 -30.44
CA LYS A 31 23.82 16.53 -31.78
C LYS A 31 24.96 15.52 -31.76
N LEU A 32 25.06 14.69 -32.80
CA LEU A 32 26.21 13.80 -33.00
C LEU A 32 27.31 14.54 -33.76
N GLN A 33 28.55 14.48 -33.27
CA GLN A 33 29.75 14.96 -33.94
C GLN A 33 30.83 13.88 -33.84
N GLY A 34 31.09 13.18 -34.95
CA GLY A 34 31.93 11.98 -34.94
C GLY A 34 31.30 10.88 -34.08
N THR A 35 32.02 10.40 -33.07
CA THR A 35 31.50 9.42 -32.09
C THR A 35 30.94 10.07 -30.82
N LYS A 36 30.91 11.41 -30.74
CA LYS A 36 30.46 12.12 -29.53
C LYS A 36 29.06 12.69 -29.71
N ILE A 37 28.23 12.55 -28.68
CA ILE A 37 26.95 13.24 -28.59
C ILE A 37 27.14 14.47 -27.72
N ILE A 38 26.93 15.65 -28.29
CA ILE A 38 27.09 16.94 -27.64
C ILE A 38 25.70 17.52 -27.41
N GLY A 39 25.36 17.73 -26.14
CA GLY A 39 24.16 18.40 -25.69
C GLY A 39 24.46 19.84 -25.28
N ASN A 40 23.71 20.78 -25.84
CA ASN A 40 23.69 22.19 -25.44
C ASN A 40 22.33 22.54 -24.85
N ILE A 41 22.24 23.62 -24.09
CA ILE A 41 21.00 24.01 -23.39
C ILE A 41 20.60 25.46 -23.72
N ASP A 42 19.31 25.72 -23.80
CA ASP A 42 18.76 27.08 -23.93
C ASP A 42 19.08 27.96 -22.71
N LYS A 43 19.24 29.26 -22.93
CA LYS A 43 19.40 30.26 -21.87
C LYS A 43 18.20 30.24 -20.91
N GLY A 44 18.46 30.33 -19.60
CA GLY A 44 17.43 30.18 -18.56
C GLY A 44 17.34 28.77 -18.00
N PHE A 45 18.10 27.83 -18.57
CA PHE A 45 18.23 26.45 -18.11
C PHE A 45 19.70 26.03 -18.10
N HIS A 46 19.98 24.98 -17.33
CA HIS A 46 21.29 24.34 -17.30
C HIS A 46 21.17 22.82 -17.15
N PHE A 47 22.17 22.10 -17.64
CA PHE A 47 22.36 20.71 -17.26
C PHE A 47 22.77 20.67 -15.79
N ASN A 48 22.10 19.84 -15.00
CA ASN A 48 22.43 19.70 -13.60
C ASN A 48 23.77 18.96 -13.49
N LYS A 49 24.87 19.68 -13.24
CA LYS A 49 26.23 19.13 -13.12
C LYS A 49 26.37 18.07 -12.01
N ASP A 50 25.52 18.13 -10.99
CA ASP A 50 25.59 17.28 -9.79
C ASP A 50 24.65 16.04 -9.88
N ALA A 51 23.68 16.04 -10.79
CA ALA A 51 22.75 14.91 -11.04
C ALA A 51 23.40 13.75 -11.82
N PRO A 52 22.85 12.54 -11.90
CA PRO A 52 23.36 11.54 -12.83
C PRO A 52 23.06 11.91 -14.28
N ALA A 53 23.95 11.54 -15.18
CA ALA A 53 23.68 11.53 -16.62
C ALA A 53 24.42 10.36 -17.25
N SER A 54 23.82 9.71 -18.24
CA SER A 54 24.39 8.49 -18.83
C SER A 54 23.89 8.21 -20.23
N LEU A 55 24.71 7.49 -20.99
CA LEU A 55 24.34 6.75 -22.19
C LEU A 55 24.30 5.25 -21.86
N ALA A 56 23.14 4.60 -21.96
CA ALA A 56 22.94 3.20 -21.62
C ALA A 56 22.62 2.33 -22.84
N ILE A 57 23.31 1.19 -22.95
CA ILE A 57 23.14 0.15 -23.98
C ILE A 57 22.98 -1.20 -23.27
N GLY A 58 21.77 -1.75 -23.23
CA GLY A 58 21.47 -2.92 -22.38
C GLY A 58 21.81 -2.64 -20.91
N ASP A 59 22.59 -3.53 -20.29
CA ASP A 59 23.04 -3.39 -18.89
C ASP A 59 24.29 -2.50 -18.71
N LYS A 60 24.88 -2.00 -19.81
CA LYS A 60 26.09 -1.17 -19.77
C LYS A 60 25.70 0.31 -19.81
N SER A 61 26.26 1.09 -18.90
CA SER A 61 26.03 2.54 -18.82
C SER A 61 27.36 3.28 -18.85
N VAL A 62 27.42 4.37 -19.62
CA VAL A 62 28.61 5.22 -19.81
C VAL A 62 28.28 6.63 -19.35
N GLU A 63 29.11 7.17 -18.46
CA GLU A 63 29.02 8.56 -18.01
C GLU A 63 29.46 9.55 -19.11
N PRO A 64 28.98 10.79 -19.09
CA PRO A 64 29.44 11.80 -20.02
C PRO A 64 30.93 12.11 -19.80
N THR A 65 31.68 12.15 -20.89
CA THR A 65 33.08 12.61 -20.93
C THR A 65 33.26 14.07 -20.52
N LYS A 66 32.18 14.87 -20.60
CA LYS A 66 32.13 16.25 -20.10
C LYS A 66 30.71 16.55 -19.62
N LYS A 67 30.58 17.23 -18.48
CA LYS A 67 29.28 17.61 -17.94
C LYS A 67 29.36 18.92 -17.18
N GLU A 68 28.98 19.98 -17.86
CA GLU A 68 28.97 21.34 -17.37
C GLU A 68 27.56 21.93 -17.49
N ALA A 69 27.32 23.07 -16.82
CA ALA A 69 26.01 23.71 -16.81
C ALA A 69 25.44 23.98 -18.22
N GLN A 70 26.30 24.29 -19.19
CA GLN A 70 25.88 24.67 -20.55
C GLN A 70 26.17 23.61 -21.62
N GLU A 71 26.89 22.54 -21.26
CA GLU A 71 27.28 21.51 -22.23
C GLU A 71 27.45 20.15 -21.56
N ILE A 72 26.92 19.11 -22.20
CA ILE A 72 27.14 17.72 -21.82
C ILE A 72 27.63 16.91 -23.03
N ILE A 73 28.64 16.05 -22.85
CA ILE A 73 29.24 15.27 -23.95
C ILE A 73 29.31 13.80 -23.58
N PHE A 74 28.67 12.93 -24.34
CA PHE A 74 28.76 11.48 -24.21
C PHE A 74 29.65 10.87 -25.30
N ASP A 75 30.40 9.82 -24.96
CA ASP A 75 31.05 8.96 -25.95
C ASP A 75 30.05 7.88 -26.40
N ALA A 76 29.69 7.90 -27.68
CA ALA A 76 28.75 6.98 -28.30
C ALA A 76 29.47 5.99 -29.24
N SER A 77 30.79 5.82 -29.12
CA SER A 77 31.57 4.88 -29.93
C SER A 77 31.06 3.44 -29.83
N SER A 78 30.52 3.05 -28.67
CA SER A 78 29.93 1.74 -28.41
C SER A 78 28.48 1.59 -28.91
N ALA A 79 27.85 2.67 -29.37
CA ALA A 79 26.42 2.75 -29.68
C ALA A 79 26.08 2.62 -31.18
N LYS A 80 27.08 2.43 -32.05
CA LYS A 80 26.87 2.38 -33.50
C LYS A 80 26.02 1.18 -33.91
N GLY A 81 24.82 1.44 -34.44
CA GLY A 81 23.87 0.41 -34.89
C GLY A 81 22.99 -0.22 -33.81
N GLN A 82 23.05 0.27 -32.56
CA GLN A 82 22.18 -0.19 -31.46
C GLN A 82 21.33 0.97 -30.93
N ALA A 83 20.15 0.66 -30.41
CA ALA A 83 19.36 1.62 -29.65
C ALA A 83 19.99 1.81 -28.26
N PHE A 84 20.03 3.05 -27.79
CA PHE A 84 20.60 3.40 -26.50
C PHE A 84 19.78 4.51 -25.84
N LYS A 85 19.76 4.52 -24.51
CA LYS A 85 19.03 5.51 -23.73
C LYS A 85 19.98 6.58 -23.24
N LEU A 86 19.66 7.85 -23.53
CA LEU A 86 20.30 8.99 -22.90
C LEU A 86 19.44 9.45 -21.73
N SER A 87 20.05 9.53 -20.56
CA SER A 87 19.44 10.07 -19.35
C SER A 87 20.27 11.27 -18.86
N PHE A 88 19.63 12.40 -18.55
CA PHE A 88 20.27 13.58 -17.97
C PHE A 88 19.21 14.46 -17.28
N TYR A 89 19.63 15.47 -16.52
CA TYR A 89 18.72 16.39 -15.84
C TYR A 89 18.89 17.80 -16.38
N VAL A 90 17.77 18.47 -16.58
CA VAL A 90 17.71 19.89 -16.94
C VAL A 90 16.99 20.64 -15.83
N CYS A 91 17.63 21.68 -15.33
CA CYS A 91 17.06 22.58 -14.34
C CYS A 91 16.85 23.97 -14.95
N ASP A 92 15.92 24.74 -14.42
CA ASP A 92 15.90 26.17 -14.67
C ASP A 92 17.04 26.86 -13.88
N ASP A 93 17.53 28.01 -14.37
CA ASP A 93 18.66 28.72 -13.73
C ASP A 93 18.36 29.21 -12.30
N LYS A 94 17.08 29.28 -11.92
CA LYS A 94 16.66 29.61 -10.55
C LYS A 94 16.63 28.40 -9.62
N ASN A 95 16.92 27.20 -10.12
CA ASN A 95 16.85 25.92 -9.40
C ASN A 95 15.50 25.67 -8.72
N THR A 96 14.41 26.15 -9.33
CA THR A 96 13.06 25.94 -8.82
C THR A 96 12.48 24.61 -9.29
N VAL A 97 12.96 24.11 -10.43
CA VAL A 97 12.54 22.86 -11.07
C VAL A 97 13.77 22.18 -11.67
N CYS A 98 13.94 20.89 -11.38
CA CYS A 98 14.95 20.04 -11.98
C CYS A 98 14.29 18.75 -12.45
N GLU A 99 14.20 18.55 -13.76
CA GLU A 99 13.44 17.48 -14.38
C GLU A 99 14.38 16.51 -15.09
N SER A 100 14.07 15.21 -14.97
CA SER A 100 14.81 14.14 -15.64
C SER A 100 14.38 14.04 -17.11
N HIS A 101 15.33 13.94 -18.01
CA HIS A 101 15.13 13.68 -19.43
C HIS A 101 15.69 12.32 -19.76
N GLU A 102 14.84 11.47 -20.32
CA GLU A 102 15.18 10.10 -20.68
C GLU A 102 14.64 9.79 -22.07
N GLU A 103 15.53 9.71 -23.05
CA GLU A 103 15.16 9.52 -24.44
C GLU A 103 16.00 8.42 -25.09
N THR A 104 15.35 7.59 -25.88
CA THR A 104 16.00 6.50 -26.62
C THR A 104 16.39 7.00 -28.01
N TYR A 105 17.64 6.76 -28.37
CA TYR A 105 18.23 7.15 -29.63
C TYR A 105 18.86 5.96 -30.36
N VAL A 106 19.05 6.11 -31.66
CA VAL A 106 19.87 5.24 -32.50
C VAL A 106 20.73 6.10 -33.42
N ILE A 107 21.97 5.68 -33.67
CA ILE A 107 22.83 6.34 -34.66
C ILE A 107 22.62 5.67 -36.02
N LYS A 108 22.03 6.40 -36.98
CA LYS A 108 21.80 5.96 -38.35
C LYS A 108 22.42 6.94 -39.33
N ALA A 109 23.23 6.45 -40.27
CA ALA A 109 23.95 7.26 -41.26
C ALA A 109 24.66 8.49 -40.62
N ASP A 110 25.38 8.23 -39.53
CA ASP A 110 26.12 9.24 -38.74
C ASP A 110 25.25 10.42 -38.25
N LYS A 111 23.96 10.18 -38.01
CA LYS A 111 23.03 11.11 -37.35
C LYS A 111 22.40 10.47 -36.12
N LEU A 112 22.19 11.29 -35.10
CA LEU A 112 21.41 10.93 -33.91
C LEU A 112 19.92 10.99 -34.27
N VAL A 113 19.19 9.89 -34.11
CA VAL A 113 17.77 9.80 -34.44
C VAL A 113 17.01 9.26 -33.24
N ALA A 114 15.94 9.94 -32.81
CA ALA A 114 15.08 9.44 -31.75
C ALA A 114 14.36 8.15 -32.18
N ALA A 115 14.33 7.13 -31.31
CA ALA A 115 13.72 5.85 -31.60
C ALA A 115 12.20 5.91 -31.34
N VAL A 116 11.41 6.10 -32.39
CA VAL A 116 9.94 6.31 -32.32
C VAL A 116 9.08 5.04 -32.47
N ASN A 117 9.67 3.83 -32.54
CA ASN A 117 8.90 2.59 -32.70
C ASN A 117 9.13 1.57 -31.58
N ALA A 118 8.04 0.91 -31.17
CA ALA A 118 7.93 -0.05 -30.06
C ALA A 118 8.73 -1.37 -30.20
N ALA A 119 9.60 -1.50 -31.22
CA ALA A 119 10.38 -2.72 -31.48
C ALA A 119 11.76 -2.75 -30.78
N ASP A 120 12.23 -1.63 -30.22
CA ASP A 120 13.51 -1.56 -29.52
C ASP A 120 13.30 -1.41 -28.00
N LYS A 121 12.76 -2.45 -27.35
CA LYS A 121 12.62 -2.51 -25.89
C LYS A 121 13.96 -2.86 -25.24
N VAL A 122 14.71 -1.84 -24.79
CA VAL A 122 15.76 -2.04 -23.77
C VAL A 122 15.10 -1.98 -22.39
N GLN A 123 15.30 -3.00 -21.56
CA GLN A 123 14.85 -3.04 -20.17
C GLN A 123 15.36 -1.82 -19.40
N ALA A 124 14.49 -1.22 -18.60
CA ALA A 124 14.83 -0.05 -17.80
C ALA A 124 15.90 -0.41 -16.75
N ALA A 125 17.11 0.14 -16.93
CA ALA A 125 18.11 0.17 -15.86
C ALA A 125 17.59 1.01 -14.69
N VAL A 126 17.75 0.48 -13.48
CA VAL A 126 17.44 1.14 -12.22
C VAL A 126 18.27 2.42 -12.09
N PRO A 127 17.70 3.58 -11.72
CA PRO A 127 18.43 4.83 -11.63
C PRO A 127 19.55 4.74 -10.59
N VAL A 128 20.78 5.03 -11.00
CA VAL A 128 21.91 5.23 -10.09
C VAL A 128 21.78 6.63 -9.49
N VAL A 129 21.18 6.71 -8.31
CA VAL A 129 21.15 7.92 -7.48
C VAL A 129 22.57 8.30 -7.04
N ALA A 130 22.78 9.61 -6.89
CA ALA A 130 23.99 10.31 -6.48
C ALA A 130 24.66 9.78 -5.20
N LYS A 131 25.91 10.19 -4.99
CA LYS A 131 26.73 9.92 -3.80
C LYS A 131 25.89 10.05 -2.51
N PRO A 132 25.96 9.09 -1.57
CA PRO A 132 24.93 8.95 -0.55
C PRO A 132 24.89 10.17 0.37
N ALA A 133 23.72 10.79 0.52
CA ALA A 133 23.36 11.29 1.84
C ALA A 133 23.52 10.10 2.80
N ALA A 134 24.26 10.29 3.91
CA ALA A 134 24.54 9.20 4.85
C ALA A 134 23.23 8.45 5.15
N LEU A 135 23.21 7.14 4.89
CA LEU A 135 22.01 6.35 5.05
C LEU A 135 21.58 6.38 6.52
N LYS A 136 20.54 7.18 6.81
CA LYS A 136 19.99 7.30 8.15
C LYS A 136 19.33 5.98 8.51
N LYS A 137 19.66 5.48 9.70
CA LYS A 137 18.99 4.31 10.29
C LYS A 137 18.05 4.74 11.39
N ASN A 138 16.91 4.08 11.50
CA ASN A 138 16.07 4.16 12.69
C ASN A 138 16.71 3.40 13.87
N LYS A 139 16.06 3.47 15.04
CA LYS A 139 16.52 2.80 16.28
C LYS A 139 16.62 1.27 16.19
N HIS A 140 15.97 0.64 15.21
CA HIS A 140 16.01 -0.80 14.95
C HIS A 140 17.02 -1.20 13.86
N GLY A 141 17.77 -0.24 13.33
CA GLY A 141 18.79 -0.45 12.32
C GLY A 141 18.27 -0.58 10.89
N PHE A 142 17.02 -0.17 10.63
CA PHE A 142 16.47 -0.07 9.28
C PHE A 142 16.95 1.22 8.63
N TYR A 143 17.42 1.14 7.39
CA TYR A 143 17.63 2.33 6.55
C TYR A 143 16.27 2.97 6.23
N GLU A 144 16.13 4.26 6.49
CA GLU A 144 14.86 4.97 6.32
C GLU A 144 14.73 5.50 4.89
N ASN A 145 13.65 5.12 4.19
CA ASN A 145 13.19 5.68 2.92
C ASN A 145 14.26 5.72 1.82
N ASN A 146 15.17 4.74 1.79
CA ASN A 146 16.23 4.67 0.79
C ASN A 146 16.49 3.23 0.33
N LEU A 147 15.48 2.63 -0.31
CA LEU A 147 15.56 1.28 -0.84
C LEU A 147 16.60 1.16 -1.97
N ALA A 148 16.77 2.20 -2.78
CA ALA A 148 17.74 2.22 -3.88
C ALA A 148 19.17 1.94 -3.38
N GLU A 149 19.65 2.72 -2.42
CA GLU A 149 21.00 2.57 -1.88
C GLU A 149 21.15 1.30 -1.03
N ALA A 150 20.09 0.90 -0.34
CA ALA A 150 20.10 -0.36 0.40
C ALA A 150 20.25 -1.58 -0.53
N LEU A 151 19.63 -1.56 -1.72
CA LEU A 151 19.81 -2.59 -2.74
C LEU A 151 21.24 -2.58 -3.31
N LYS A 152 21.82 -1.40 -3.59
CA LYS A 152 23.24 -1.28 -3.99
C LYS A 152 24.17 -1.88 -2.94
N LEU A 153 23.93 -1.57 -1.66
CA LEU A 153 24.69 -2.12 -0.53
C LEU A 153 24.54 -3.64 -0.44
N ALA A 154 23.33 -4.15 -0.68
CA ALA A 154 23.02 -5.57 -0.64
C ALA A 154 23.70 -6.36 -1.77
N ALA A 155 23.69 -5.82 -2.98
CA ALA A 155 24.45 -6.38 -4.11
C ALA A 155 25.94 -6.45 -3.78
N ALA A 156 26.53 -5.36 -3.29
CA ALA A 156 27.94 -5.29 -2.94
C ALA A 156 28.33 -6.28 -1.83
N GLN A 157 27.45 -6.48 -0.84
CA GLN A 157 27.70 -7.38 0.29
C GLN A 157 27.19 -8.81 0.08
N LYS A 158 26.54 -9.09 -1.06
CA LYS A 158 25.84 -10.36 -1.33
C LYS A 158 24.86 -10.75 -0.21
N LYS A 159 24.13 -9.76 0.30
CA LYS A 159 23.13 -9.93 1.37
C LYS A 159 21.72 -9.82 0.81
N THR A 160 20.77 -10.44 1.49
CA THR A 160 19.34 -10.22 1.27
C THR A 160 18.87 -8.95 1.98
N VAL A 161 17.85 -8.33 1.42
CA VAL A 161 17.21 -7.12 1.96
C VAL A 161 15.84 -7.50 2.53
N LEU A 162 15.56 -7.11 3.76
CA LEU A 162 14.22 -7.08 4.33
C LEU A 162 13.68 -5.66 4.23
N VAL A 163 12.69 -5.46 3.39
CA VAL A 163 12.00 -4.17 3.22
C VAL A 163 10.68 -4.22 3.97
N ASP A 164 10.40 -3.23 4.80
CA ASP A 164 9.12 -3.01 5.47
C ASP A 164 8.41 -1.80 4.86
N PHE A 165 7.41 -2.07 4.02
CA PHE A 165 6.49 -1.06 3.51
C PHE A 165 5.44 -0.76 4.58
N ASN A 166 5.48 0.47 5.10
CA ASN A 166 4.73 0.87 6.28
C ASN A 166 4.15 2.28 6.14
N ALA A 167 3.38 2.69 7.16
CA ALA A 167 2.94 4.07 7.33
C ALA A 167 2.81 4.40 8.83
N PRO A 168 3.08 5.65 9.24
CA PRO A 168 3.12 6.04 10.65
C PRO A 168 1.73 6.02 11.33
N TRP A 169 0.64 5.99 10.55
CA TRP A 169 -0.74 5.96 11.05
C TRP A 169 -1.35 4.56 11.15
N CYS A 170 -0.70 3.54 10.59
CA CYS A 170 -1.22 2.19 10.52
C CYS A 170 -0.99 1.45 11.85
N PRO A 171 -2.04 0.96 12.55
CA PRO A 171 -1.92 0.28 13.83
C PRO A 171 -0.95 -0.91 13.78
N SER A 172 -1.08 -1.81 12.80
CA SER A 172 -0.20 -2.98 12.65
C SER A 172 1.27 -2.59 12.36
N CYS A 173 1.51 -1.52 11.60
CA CYS A 173 2.87 -1.00 11.38
C CYS A 173 3.50 -0.52 12.69
N ILE A 174 2.73 0.24 13.48
CA ILE A 174 3.17 0.73 14.79
C ILE A 174 3.42 -0.44 15.75
N ARG A 175 2.60 -1.50 15.72
CA ARG A 175 2.84 -2.72 16.50
C ARG A 175 4.17 -3.36 16.11
N LEU A 176 4.47 -3.53 14.81
CA LEU A 176 5.77 -4.08 14.37
C LEU A 176 6.94 -3.25 14.90
N GLU A 177 6.88 -1.92 14.72
CA GLU A 177 7.93 -1.00 15.18
C GLU A 177 8.13 -1.07 16.70
N THR A 178 7.05 -1.05 17.48
CA THR A 178 7.13 -0.93 18.95
C THR A 178 7.21 -2.24 19.72
N GLU A 179 6.76 -3.36 19.13
CA GLU A 179 6.59 -4.65 19.82
C GLU A 179 7.38 -5.79 19.18
N THR A 180 7.89 -5.63 17.95
CA THR A 180 8.56 -6.71 17.21
C THR A 180 10.00 -6.35 16.89
N PHE A 181 10.26 -5.21 16.26
CA PHE A 181 11.59 -4.89 15.71
C PHE A 181 12.67 -4.63 16.78
N GLY A 182 12.27 -4.27 18.00
CA GLY A 182 13.16 -4.09 19.15
C GLY A 182 13.49 -5.37 19.90
N GLU A 183 12.79 -6.47 19.64
CA GLU A 183 12.89 -7.68 20.44
C GLU A 183 14.09 -8.55 20.07
N LYS A 184 14.65 -9.23 21.07
CA LYS A 184 15.87 -10.04 20.92
C LYS A 184 15.74 -11.12 19.83
N ALA A 185 14.57 -11.76 19.74
CA ALA A 185 14.30 -12.80 18.75
C ALA A 185 14.43 -12.26 17.32
N PHE A 186 13.77 -11.13 17.03
CA PHE A 186 13.85 -10.48 15.72
C PHE A 186 15.26 -9.95 15.42
N ILE A 187 15.91 -9.30 16.39
CA ILE A 187 17.28 -8.78 16.21
C ILE A 187 18.24 -9.90 15.83
N LYS A 188 18.14 -11.06 16.50
CA LYS A 188 18.95 -12.23 16.20
C LYS A 188 18.67 -12.78 14.79
N ALA A 189 17.40 -12.97 14.44
CA ALA A 189 17.01 -13.55 13.15
C ALA A 189 17.30 -12.61 11.96
N SER A 190 17.23 -11.29 12.15
CA SER A 190 17.43 -10.29 11.10
C SER A 190 18.86 -9.74 11.02
N GLY A 191 19.76 -10.14 11.93
CA GLY A 191 21.10 -9.54 12.06
C GLY A 191 22.01 -9.66 10.83
N LYS A 192 21.72 -10.59 9.92
CA LYS A 192 22.45 -10.77 8.65
C LYS A 192 21.82 -10.03 7.46
N LEU A 193 20.60 -9.52 7.62
CA LEU A 193 19.83 -8.86 6.58
C LEU A 193 20.18 -7.37 6.53
N ILE A 194 20.10 -6.79 5.33
CA ILE A 194 19.97 -5.34 5.21
C ILE A 194 18.50 -4.99 5.41
N LYS A 195 18.21 -4.13 6.37
CA LYS A 195 16.83 -3.76 6.73
C LYS A 195 16.51 -2.37 6.19
N VAL A 196 15.32 -2.20 5.60
CA VAL A 196 14.88 -0.93 5.01
C VAL A 196 13.44 -0.67 5.39
N SER A 197 13.12 0.51 5.91
CA SER A 197 11.75 0.97 6.12
C SER A 197 11.39 1.92 4.98
N VAL A 198 10.22 1.72 4.38
CA VAL A 198 9.70 2.51 3.27
C VAL A 198 8.31 3.00 3.66
N ASN A 199 8.21 4.30 4.01
CA ASN A 199 6.92 4.94 4.25
C ASN A 199 6.18 5.15 2.92
N ILE A 200 5.05 4.47 2.73
CA ILE A 200 4.29 4.53 1.47
C ILE A 200 3.58 5.86 1.23
N ASP A 201 3.42 6.70 2.25
CA ASP A 201 2.82 8.03 2.11
C ASP A 201 3.78 9.02 1.45
N ARG A 202 5.08 8.68 1.37
CA ARG A 202 6.08 9.56 0.77
C ARG A 202 6.14 9.46 -0.74
N ALA A 203 6.26 10.64 -1.35
CA ALA A 203 6.42 10.82 -2.77
C ALA A 203 7.54 9.98 -3.41
N ASP A 204 8.72 10.04 -2.80
CA ASP A 204 9.95 9.40 -3.26
C ASP A 204 9.90 7.87 -3.11
N ASN A 205 9.02 7.36 -2.25
CA ASN A 205 8.84 5.93 -2.01
C ASN A 205 7.77 5.28 -2.89
N LYS A 206 6.89 6.07 -3.51
CA LYS A 206 5.81 5.54 -4.32
C LYS A 206 6.28 4.62 -5.45
N ILE A 207 7.39 4.98 -6.10
CA ILE A 207 7.98 4.14 -7.16
C ILE A 207 8.25 2.70 -6.67
N TRP A 208 8.61 2.55 -5.39
CA TRP A 208 8.85 1.24 -4.80
C TRP A 208 7.56 0.52 -4.44
N ALA A 209 6.60 1.23 -3.84
CA ALA A 209 5.28 0.66 -3.54
C ALA A 209 4.58 0.16 -4.81
N ASP A 210 4.66 0.93 -5.90
CA ASP A 210 4.08 0.55 -7.21
C ASP A 210 4.88 -0.60 -7.85
N LYS A 211 6.22 -0.53 -7.85
CA LYS A 211 7.08 -1.57 -8.43
C LYS A 211 6.82 -2.94 -7.81
N TYR A 212 6.62 -2.98 -6.49
CA TYR A 212 6.38 -4.20 -5.73
C TYR A 212 4.90 -4.43 -5.43
N ASP A 213 4.01 -3.67 -6.04
CA ASP A 213 2.57 -3.86 -5.98
C ASP A 213 2.03 -4.01 -4.55
N VAL A 214 2.36 -3.02 -3.71
CA VAL A 214 2.01 -2.99 -2.29
C VAL A 214 0.59 -2.44 -2.12
N HIS A 215 -0.38 -3.35 -1.94
CA HIS A 215 -1.79 -3.02 -1.76
C HIS A 215 -2.24 -2.89 -0.30
N ALA A 216 -1.47 -3.44 0.64
CA ALA A 216 -1.76 -3.42 2.08
C ALA A 216 -0.49 -3.21 2.88
N ILE A 217 -0.64 -2.71 4.11
CA ILE A 217 0.47 -2.46 5.03
C ILE A 217 0.16 -2.98 6.45
N PRO A 218 1.18 -3.44 7.19
CA PRO A 218 2.57 -3.59 6.75
C PRO A 218 2.75 -4.72 5.75
N THR A 219 3.58 -4.48 4.73
CA THR A 219 4.05 -5.52 3.80
C THR A 219 5.56 -5.62 3.95
N MET A 220 6.04 -6.79 4.35
CA MET A 220 7.46 -7.09 4.45
C MET A 220 7.90 -7.95 3.28
N ILE A 221 8.91 -7.52 2.53
CA ILE A 221 9.44 -8.25 1.39
C ILE A 221 10.90 -8.60 1.64
N LEU A 222 11.24 -9.88 1.46
CA LEU A 222 12.61 -10.35 1.38
C LEU A 222 13.06 -10.33 -0.08
N MET A 223 14.14 -9.60 -0.37
CA MET A 223 14.67 -9.41 -1.71
C MET A 223 16.13 -9.88 -1.79
N ASN A 224 16.57 -10.29 -2.98
CA ASN A 224 17.98 -10.47 -3.26
C ASN A 224 18.68 -9.11 -3.52
N GLY A 225 20.00 -9.12 -3.74
CA GLY A 225 20.77 -7.90 -4.02
C GLY A 225 20.41 -7.21 -5.35
N ASN A 226 19.74 -7.89 -6.28
CA ASN A 226 19.24 -7.32 -7.53
C ASN A 226 17.87 -6.64 -7.36
N GLY A 227 17.24 -6.79 -6.19
CA GLY A 227 15.89 -6.31 -5.92
C GLY A 227 14.79 -7.23 -6.42
N ASP A 228 15.11 -8.50 -6.75
CA ASP A 228 14.08 -9.50 -7.03
C ASP A 228 13.45 -9.95 -5.72
N GLU A 229 12.12 -10.04 -5.72
CA GLU A 229 11.33 -10.55 -4.61
C GLU A 229 11.52 -12.07 -4.45
N LEU A 230 11.81 -12.50 -3.21
CA LEU A 230 12.02 -13.89 -2.83
C LEU A 230 10.92 -14.40 -1.90
N ALA A 231 10.39 -13.54 -1.04
CA ALA A 231 9.33 -13.84 -0.09
C ALA A 231 8.56 -12.56 0.26
N ARG A 232 7.27 -12.72 0.59
CA ARG A 232 6.39 -11.66 1.07
C ARG A 232 5.68 -12.12 2.33
N LEU A 233 5.66 -11.26 3.33
CA LEU A 233 4.90 -11.42 4.56
C LEU A 233 3.96 -10.22 4.68
N LEU A 234 2.71 -10.47 5.07
CA LEU A 234 1.66 -9.46 5.17
C LEU A 234 1.16 -9.37 6.61
N ASP A 235 0.90 -8.14 7.06
CA ASP A 235 0.38 -7.79 8.39
C ASP A 235 1.38 -8.03 9.54
N PHE A 236 0.95 -7.69 10.75
CA PHE A 236 1.72 -7.82 11.97
C PHE A 236 2.09 -9.27 12.28
N ARG A 237 3.27 -9.45 12.87
CA ARG A 237 3.77 -10.70 13.45
C ARG A 237 4.42 -10.37 14.78
N THR A 238 4.22 -11.22 15.78
CA THR A 238 5.01 -11.15 17.02
C THR A 238 6.48 -11.42 16.73
N ALA A 239 7.37 -10.98 17.62
CA ALA A 239 8.82 -11.16 17.48
C ALA A 239 9.24 -12.61 17.23
N ASP A 240 8.66 -13.56 17.96
CA ASP A 240 9.02 -14.98 17.83
C ASP A 240 8.53 -15.57 16.50
N VAL A 241 7.31 -15.23 16.07
CA VAL A 241 6.75 -15.70 14.80
C VAL A 241 7.57 -15.15 13.64
N LEU A 242 7.82 -13.84 13.60
CA LEU A 242 8.60 -13.23 12.52
C LEU A 242 10.04 -13.76 12.52
N ALA A 243 10.66 -13.94 13.69
CA ALA A 243 12.00 -14.49 13.79
C ALA A 243 12.07 -15.93 13.24
N LYS A 244 11.06 -16.75 13.54
CA LYS A 244 10.94 -18.11 13.01
C LYS A 244 10.75 -18.09 11.50
N GLU A 245 9.80 -17.32 10.98
CA GLU A 245 9.54 -17.19 9.54
C GLU A 245 10.80 -16.74 8.78
N LEU A 246 11.51 -15.72 9.28
CA LEU A 246 12.76 -15.25 8.70
C LEU A 246 13.87 -16.30 8.75
N THR A 247 13.95 -17.08 9.83
CA THR A 247 14.95 -18.16 9.95
C THR A 247 14.65 -19.28 8.95
N ASP A 248 13.39 -19.68 8.84
CA ASP A 248 12.94 -20.72 7.91
C ASP A 248 13.18 -20.29 6.46
N LEU A 249 12.87 -19.03 6.11
CA LEU A 249 13.14 -18.46 4.78
C LEU A 249 14.64 -18.42 4.47
N GLN A 250 15.47 -17.96 5.41
CA GLN A 250 16.92 -17.89 5.24
C GLN A 250 17.59 -19.27 5.17
N SER A 251 16.95 -20.33 5.68
CA SER A 251 17.44 -21.71 5.60
C SER A 251 17.29 -22.33 4.20
N LYS A 252 16.45 -21.74 3.35
CA LYS A 252 16.09 -22.26 2.02
C LYS A 252 16.87 -21.53 0.92
N LYS A 253 17.12 -22.22 -0.18
CA LYS A 253 17.56 -21.59 -1.43
C LYS A 253 16.34 -21.02 -2.17
N LEU A 254 15.95 -19.80 -1.79
CA LEU A 254 14.82 -19.11 -2.40
C LEU A 254 15.13 -18.77 -3.87
N ALA A 255 14.11 -18.87 -4.71
CA ALA A 255 14.16 -18.50 -6.12
C ALA A 255 13.38 -17.20 -6.34
N SER A 256 13.77 -16.43 -7.35
CA SER A 256 13.03 -15.25 -7.77
C SER A 256 11.64 -15.61 -8.30
N THR A 257 10.71 -14.66 -8.29
CA THR A 257 9.38 -14.83 -8.90
C THR A 257 9.46 -15.28 -10.37
N ALA A 258 10.41 -14.76 -11.15
CA ALA A 258 10.61 -15.15 -12.55
C ALA A 258 11.01 -16.63 -12.68
N GLU A 259 11.96 -17.10 -11.87
CA GLU A 259 12.38 -18.50 -11.86
C GLU A 259 11.26 -19.43 -11.39
N LEU A 260 10.52 -19.01 -10.36
CA LEU A 260 9.37 -19.76 -9.83
C LEU A 260 8.29 -19.89 -10.90
N THR A 261 7.96 -18.82 -11.63
CA THR A 261 6.95 -18.85 -12.70
C THR A 261 7.31 -19.88 -13.75
N LYS A 262 8.56 -19.87 -14.25
CA LYS A 262 9.01 -20.86 -15.23
C LYS A 262 8.86 -22.30 -14.73
N LYS A 263 9.19 -22.56 -13.47
CA LYS A 263 9.05 -23.91 -12.86
C LYS A 263 7.57 -24.29 -12.68
N ALA A 264 6.75 -23.36 -12.21
CA ALA A 264 5.33 -23.58 -11.95
C ALA A 264 4.54 -23.88 -13.25
N GLU A 265 4.89 -23.17 -14.33
CA GLU A 265 4.36 -23.43 -15.68
C GLU A 265 4.82 -24.79 -16.21
N ALA A 266 6.04 -25.21 -15.89
CA ALA A 266 6.54 -26.55 -16.17
C ALA A 266 5.95 -27.66 -15.28
N GLY A 267 5.04 -27.33 -14.36
CA GLY A 267 4.33 -28.30 -13.52
C GLY A 267 4.92 -28.53 -12.13
N ASP A 268 5.94 -27.78 -11.73
CA ASP A 268 6.52 -27.87 -10.39
C ASP A 268 5.49 -27.43 -9.32
N LYS A 269 5.07 -28.38 -8.48
CA LYS A 269 4.04 -28.16 -7.47
C LYS A 269 4.50 -27.17 -6.39
N GLU A 270 5.79 -27.18 -6.05
CA GLU A 270 6.29 -26.36 -4.95
C GLU A 270 6.55 -24.92 -5.38
N ALA A 271 6.93 -24.73 -6.65
CA ALA A 271 6.93 -23.42 -7.28
C ALA A 271 5.51 -22.82 -7.34
N ARG A 272 4.49 -23.63 -7.67
CA ARG A 272 3.08 -23.19 -7.63
C ARG A 272 2.65 -22.77 -6.22
N LYS A 273 2.93 -23.57 -5.19
CA LYS A 273 2.62 -23.24 -3.78
C LYS A 273 3.33 -21.96 -3.33
N THR A 274 4.57 -21.77 -3.74
CA THR A 274 5.35 -20.56 -3.42
C THR A 274 4.77 -19.32 -4.09
N LEU A 275 4.48 -19.38 -5.40
CA LEU A 275 3.84 -18.27 -6.12
C LEU A 275 2.45 -17.96 -5.59
N ALA A 276 1.66 -18.99 -5.27
CA ALA A 276 0.37 -18.80 -4.64
C ALA A 276 0.47 -18.00 -3.34
N THR A 277 1.43 -18.35 -2.48
CA THR A 277 1.67 -17.64 -1.22
C THR A 277 2.12 -16.19 -1.46
N LEU A 278 3.00 -15.96 -2.43
CA LEU A 278 3.46 -14.62 -2.81
C LEU A 278 2.31 -13.76 -3.32
N SER A 279 1.53 -14.27 -4.29
CA SER A 279 0.37 -13.58 -4.85
C SER A 279 -0.70 -13.34 -3.79
N PHE A 280 -0.97 -14.32 -2.91
CA PHE A 280 -1.93 -14.19 -1.81
C PHE A 280 -1.53 -13.05 -0.86
N ASN A 281 -0.28 -13.02 -0.41
CA ASN A 281 0.23 -11.95 0.46
C ASN A 281 0.37 -10.60 -0.26
N ALA A 282 0.33 -10.58 -1.60
CA ALA A 282 0.24 -9.36 -2.41
C ALA A 282 -1.22 -8.92 -2.66
N MET A 283 -2.20 -9.65 -2.10
CA MET A 283 -3.64 -9.50 -2.33
C MET A 283 -4.07 -9.71 -3.79
N LYS A 284 -3.30 -10.49 -4.55
CA LYS A 284 -3.63 -10.93 -5.91
C LYS A 284 -4.31 -12.29 -5.86
N TYR A 285 -5.55 -12.28 -5.42
CA TYR A 285 -6.31 -13.50 -5.15
C TYR A 285 -6.59 -14.31 -6.43
N ASP A 286 -6.75 -13.65 -7.58
CA ASP A 286 -6.89 -14.30 -8.88
C ASP A 286 -5.63 -15.07 -9.29
N GLU A 287 -4.45 -14.47 -9.12
CA GLU A 287 -3.16 -15.13 -9.36
C GLU A 287 -2.92 -16.26 -8.36
N ALA A 288 -3.24 -16.05 -7.07
CA ALA A 288 -3.12 -17.08 -6.05
C ALA A 288 -3.99 -18.30 -6.37
N ALA A 289 -5.26 -18.07 -6.74
CA ALA A 289 -6.17 -19.13 -7.18
C ALA A 289 -5.67 -19.85 -8.43
N LYS A 290 -5.14 -19.11 -9.42
CA LYS A 290 -4.53 -19.68 -10.65
C LYS A 290 -3.43 -20.68 -10.33
N TRP A 291 -2.56 -20.38 -9.36
CA TRP A 291 -1.46 -21.27 -9.00
C TRP A 291 -1.89 -22.46 -8.13
N LEU A 292 -2.92 -22.29 -7.30
CA LEU A 292 -3.44 -23.33 -6.42
C LEU A 292 -4.37 -24.32 -7.11
N ALA A 293 -5.23 -23.86 -8.03
CA ALA A 293 -6.25 -24.70 -8.65
C ALA A 293 -5.68 -25.98 -9.31
N PRO A 294 -4.57 -25.95 -10.06
CA PRO A 294 -3.98 -27.15 -10.66
C PRO A 294 -3.42 -28.17 -9.67
N LEU A 295 -3.26 -27.80 -8.38
CA LEU A 295 -2.80 -28.74 -7.35
C LEU A 295 -3.92 -29.70 -6.93
N ASN A 296 -5.19 -29.37 -7.23
CA ASN A 296 -6.38 -30.13 -6.83
C ASN A 296 -6.42 -30.44 -5.31
N GLU A 297 -5.81 -29.57 -4.51
CA GLU A 297 -5.79 -29.65 -3.05
C GLU A 297 -6.74 -28.60 -2.49
N ASN A 298 -7.74 -29.03 -1.71
CA ASN A 298 -8.57 -28.11 -0.93
C ASN A 298 -7.68 -27.46 0.13
N SER A 299 -7.24 -26.23 -0.13
CA SER A 299 -6.54 -25.39 0.83
C SER A 299 -7.37 -24.17 1.19
N LEU A 300 -7.29 -23.74 2.46
CA LEU A 300 -8.00 -22.55 2.92
C LEU A 300 -7.56 -21.31 2.13
N MET A 301 -6.29 -21.27 1.68
CA MET A 301 -5.78 -20.20 0.83
C MET A 301 -6.48 -20.16 -0.54
N LEU A 302 -6.76 -21.31 -1.17
CA LEU A 302 -7.54 -21.37 -2.41
C LEU A 302 -8.97 -20.89 -2.16
N ALA A 303 -9.57 -21.31 -1.05
CA ALA A 303 -10.92 -20.90 -0.68
C ALA A 303 -11.04 -19.38 -0.50
N VAL A 304 -10.14 -18.80 0.30
CA VAL A 304 -10.06 -17.34 0.48
C VAL A 304 -9.82 -16.64 -0.83
N SER A 305 -8.95 -17.17 -1.69
CA SER A 305 -8.67 -16.58 -2.99
C SER A 305 -9.90 -16.56 -3.90
N GLU A 306 -10.57 -17.69 -4.06
CA GLU A 306 -11.79 -17.78 -4.89
C GLU A 306 -12.93 -16.92 -4.35
N VAL A 307 -13.13 -16.89 -3.02
CA VAL A 307 -14.18 -16.05 -2.40
C VAL A 307 -13.90 -14.57 -2.65
N ASN A 308 -12.67 -14.10 -2.47
CA ASN A 308 -12.32 -12.69 -2.72
C ASN A 308 -12.51 -12.32 -4.20
N VAL A 309 -12.08 -13.16 -5.14
CA VAL A 309 -12.30 -12.94 -6.58
C VAL A 309 -13.79 -12.83 -6.90
N ALA A 310 -14.61 -13.72 -6.35
CA ALA A 310 -16.05 -13.70 -6.57
C ALA A 310 -16.73 -12.50 -5.91
N GLN A 311 -16.25 -12.08 -4.73
CA GLN A 311 -16.72 -10.88 -4.04
C GLN A 311 -16.42 -9.62 -4.85
N GLU A 312 -15.18 -9.46 -5.32
CA GLU A 312 -14.81 -8.31 -6.15
C GLU A 312 -15.63 -8.23 -7.44
N ALA A 313 -15.92 -9.38 -8.06
CA ALA A 313 -16.78 -9.43 -9.23
C ALA A 313 -18.21 -8.96 -8.88
N PHE A 314 -18.74 -9.38 -7.73
CA PHE A 314 -20.06 -8.97 -7.25
C PHE A 314 -20.15 -7.47 -6.92
N GLU A 315 -19.11 -6.92 -6.29
CA GLU A 315 -19.03 -5.49 -6.00
C GLU A 315 -18.96 -4.63 -7.27
N LYS A 316 -18.35 -5.15 -8.35
CA LYS A 316 -18.24 -4.48 -9.65
C LYS A 316 -19.50 -4.66 -10.52
N ASP A 317 -20.14 -5.83 -10.46
CA ASP A 317 -21.36 -6.15 -11.23
C ASP A 317 -22.31 -7.03 -10.40
N ALA A 318 -23.43 -6.44 -9.99
CA ALA A 318 -24.48 -7.11 -9.22
C ALA A 318 -25.04 -8.38 -9.91
N LYS A 319 -24.89 -8.54 -11.23
CA LYS A 319 -25.29 -9.77 -11.96
C LYS A 319 -24.47 -11.00 -11.57
N THR A 320 -23.29 -10.81 -10.97
CA THR A 320 -22.42 -11.92 -10.54
C THR A 320 -22.74 -12.42 -9.13
N LYS A 321 -23.79 -11.88 -8.49
CA LYS A 321 -24.26 -12.28 -7.15
C LYS A 321 -24.42 -13.79 -6.99
N ASP A 322 -25.04 -14.46 -7.95
CA ASP A 322 -25.29 -15.91 -7.88
C ASP A 322 -23.98 -16.71 -7.88
N ALA A 323 -22.96 -16.24 -8.61
CA ALA A 323 -21.64 -16.87 -8.62
C ALA A 323 -20.92 -16.69 -7.29
N TYR A 324 -21.04 -15.50 -6.68
CA TYR A 324 -20.50 -15.23 -5.35
C TYR A 324 -21.16 -16.09 -4.27
N GLN A 325 -22.49 -16.18 -4.26
CA GLN A 325 -23.23 -17.05 -3.33
C GLN A 325 -22.80 -18.51 -3.45
N LYS A 326 -22.76 -19.05 -4.66
CA LYS A 326 -22.32 -20.44 -4.91
C LYS A 326 -20.88 -20.69 -4.45
N THR A 327 -20.01 -19.70 -4.59
CA THR A 327 -18.62 -19.79 -4.13
C THR A 327 -18.54 -19.85 -2.61
N LEU A 328 -19.32 -19.01 -1.90
CA LEU A 328 -19.44 -19.06 -0.44
C LEU A 328 -20.01 -20.40 0.02
N GLU A 329 -21.11 -20.86 -0.57
CA GLU A 329 -21.75 -22.15 -0.26
C GLU A 329 -20.79 -23.32 -0.39
N LYS A 330 -20.06 -23.38 -1.52
CA LYS A 330 -19.01 -24.37 -1.78
C LYS A 330 -18.00 -24.41 -0.64
N TRP A 331 -17.41 -23.27 -0.29
CA TRP A 331 -16.31 -23.23 0.67
C TRP A 331 -16.75 -23.36 2.13
N ILE A 332 -17.94 -22.88 2.49
CA ILE A 332 -18.56 -23.13 3.80
C ILE A 332 -18.89 -24.62 4.00
N ALA A 333 -19.19 -25.35 2.94
CA ALA A 333 -19.41 -26.80 3.01
C ALA A 333 -18.11 -27.59 3.21
N VAL A 334 -16.99 -27.10 2.65
CA VAL A 334 -15.66 -27.73 2.79
C VAL A 334 -15.00 -27.39 4.13
N TYR A 335 -15.08 -26.14 4.56
CA TYR A 335 -14.49 -25.66 5.80
C TYR A 335 -15.58 -25.32 6.82
N SER A 336 -15.58 -26.03 7.94
CA SER A 336 -16.63 -25.88 8.96
C SER A 336 -16.23 -24.99 10.14
N ALA A 337 -14.95 -24.76 10.38
CA ALA A 337 -14.47 -24.00 11.54
C ALA A 337 -13.16 -23.24 11.23
N SER A 338 -13.27 -21.99 10.80
CA SER A 338 -12.19 -21.00 10.77
C SER A 338 -12.77 -19.58 10.85
N PRO A 339 -11.96 -18.55 11.20
CA PRO A 339 -12.41 -17.16 11.19
C PRO A 339 -12.97 -16.71 9.84
N GLU A 340 -12.40 -17.17 8.73
CA GLU A 340 -12.86 -16.84 7.37
C GLU A 340 -14.24 -17.41 7.11
N VAL A 341 -14.49 -18.67 7.49
CA VAL A 341 -15.80 -19.30 7.35
C VAL A 341 -16.86 -18.59 8.18
N MET A 342 -16.49 -18.09 9.37
CA MET A 342 -17.39 -17.31 10.21
C MET A 342 -17.86 -16.03 9.52
N ASP A 343 -16.94 -15.31 8.87
CA ASP A 343 -17.27 -14.13 8.06
C ASP A 343 -18.09 -14.53 6.82
N TRP A 344 -17.68 -15.58 6.09
CA TRP A 344 -18.39 -16.07 4.90
C TRP A 344 -19.84 -16.47 5.17
N ARG A 345 -20.14 -17.06 6.33
CA ARG A 345 -21.52 -17.36 6.73
C ARG A 345 -22.36 -16.10 6.84
N LEU A 346 -21.83 -15.07 7.49
CA LEU A 346 -22.54 -13.80 7.62
C LEU A 346 -22.65 -13.08 6.27
N GLN A 347 -21.61 -13.12 5.43
CA GLN A 347 -21.64 -12.59 4.06
C GLN A 347 -22.69 -13.31 3.20
N LEU A 348 -22.76 -14.64 3.26
CA LEU A 348 -23.76 -15.45 2.53
C LEU A 348 -25.17 -15.10 3.01
N ALA A 349 -25.40 -15.04 4.32
CA ALA A 349 -26.69 -14.65 4.88
C ALA A 349 -27.12 -13.24 4.41
N LYS A 350 -26.19 -12.27 4.39
CA LYS A 350 -26.42 -10.92 3.86
C LYS A 350 -26.71 -10.94 2.36
N ALA A 351 -25.97 -11.71 1.57
CA ALA A 351 -26.19 -11.84 0.14
C ALA A 351 -27.57 -12.45 -0.16
N LEU A 352 -27.96 -13.51 0.55
CA LEU A 352 -29.27 -14.16 0.44
C LEU A 352 -30.41 -13.20 0.80
N LYS A 353 -30.26 -12.41 1.88
CA LYS A 353 -31.20 -11.34 2.23
C LYS A 353 -31.30 -10.31 1.10
N GLY A 354 -30.18 -9.78 0.61
CA GLY A 354 -30.17 -8.71 -0.40
C GLY A 354 -31.06 -7.53 0.01
N GLU A 355 -31.96 -7.12 -0.88
CA GLU A 355 -32.92 -6.02 -0.65
C GLU A 355 -34.25 -6.48 -0.02
N GLN A 356 -34.36 -7.76 0.37
CA GLN A 356 -35.60 -8.28 0.96
C GLN A 356 -35.89 -7.62 2.31
N LYS A 357 -37.16 -7.26 2.52
CA LYS A 357 -37.62 -6.60 3.76
C LYS A 357 -37.45 -7.48 5.00
N THR A 358 -37.67 -8.78 4.85
CA THR A 358 -37.54 -9.77 5.91
C THR A 358 -36.35 -10.68 5.63
N ILE A 359 -35.79 -11.28 6.69
CA ILE A 359 -34.68 -12.22 6.57
C ILE A 359 -35.22 -13.57 6.09
N PRO A 360 -34.76 -14.10 4.94
CA PRO A 360 -35.16 -15.43 4.48
C PRO A 360 -34.82 -16.51 5.51
N ALA A 361 -35.62 -17.58 5.58
CA ALA A 361 -35.41 -18.67 6.55
C ALA A 361 -34.02 -19.31 6.43
N GLU A 362 -33.53 -19.47 5.20
CA GLU A 362 -32.18 -19.98 4.91
C GLU A 362 -31.08 -19.04 5.43
N ALA A 363 -31.19 -17.74 5.14
CA ALA A 363 -30.25 -16.73 5.63
C ALA A 363 -30.23 -16.67 7.17
N LYS A 364 -31.41 -16.79 7.80
CA LYS A 364 -31.53 -16.87 9.26
C LYS A 364 -30.85 -18.13 9.81
N ALA A 365 -31.06 -19.30 9.20
CA ALA A 365 -30.44 -20.54 9.65
C ALA A 365 -28.90 -20.50 9.56
N ILE A 366 -28.36 -19.87 8.51
CA ILE A 366 -26.90 -19.66 8.36
C ILE A 366 -26.38 -18.74 9.47
N ALA A 367 -27.07 -17.63 9.76
CA ALA A 367 -26.71 -16.72 10.84
C ALA A 367 -26.82 -17.38 12.23
N ASP A 368 -27.85 -18.18 12.48
CA ASP A 368 -28.03 -18.94 13.73
C ASP A 368 -26.90 -19.97 13.95
N LYS A 369 -26.44 -20.62 12.87
CA LYS A 369 -25.26 -21.49 12.92
C LYS A 369 -24.00 -20.70 13.28
N ASN A 370 -23.86 -19.48 12.75
CA ASN A 370 -22.76 -18.60 13.09
C ASN A 370 -22.77 -18.20 14.57
N LEU A 371 -23.95 -17.81 15.10
CA LEU A 371 -24.14 -17.50 16.52
C LEU A 371 -23.69 -18.65 17.42
N SER A 372 -24.14 -19.87 17.12
CA SER A 372 -23.85 -21.06 17.92
C SER A 372 -22.34 -21.33 18.01
N GLU A 373 -21.63 -21.19 16.89
CA GLU A 373 -20.18 -21.38 16.84
C GLU A 373 -19.44 -20.28 17.62
N ILE A 374 -19.84 -19.02 17.45
CA ILE A 374 -19.24 -17.90 18.19
C ILE A 374 -19.44 -18.08 19.71
N GLN A 375 -20.65 -18.45 20.14
CA GLN A 375 -20.96 -18.69 21.55
C GLN A 375 -20.16 -19.86 22.14
N ARG A 376 -19.98 -20.95 21.38
CA ARG A 376 -19.13 -22.07 21.75
C ARG A 376 -17.68 -21.60 21.97
N LEU A 377 -17.13 -20.85 21.02
CA LEU A 377 -15.77 -20.30 21.13
C LEU A 377 -15.65 -19.33 22.32
N LEU A 378 -16.64 -18.49 22.60
CA LEU A 378 -16.63 -17.60 23.76
C LEU A 378 -16.56 -18.35 25.10
N ALA A 379 -16.99 -19.62 25.16
CA ALA A 379 -16.98 -20.41 26.40
C ALA A 379 -15.59 -20.86 26.86
N THR A 380 -14.64 -21.14 25.95
CA THR A 380 -13.33 -21.71 26.34
C THR A 380 -12.14 -20.97 25.70
N ALA A 381 -11.19 -20.51 26.53
CA ALA A 381 -10.03 -19.76 26.04
C ALA A 381 -9.10 -20.59 25.14
N ALA A 382 -8.96 -21.88 25.42
CA ALA A 382 -8.12 -22.78 24.64
C ALA A 382 -8.66 -22.99 23.22
N GLU A 383 -9.98 -23.21 23.06
CA GLU A 383 -10.57 -23.37 21.73
C GLU A 383 -10.53 -22.06 20.94
N ARG A 384 -10.76 -20.90 21.57
CA ARG A 384 -10.57 -19.59 20.89
C ARG A 384 -9.17 -19.45 20.34
N LYS A 385 -8.17 -19.70 21.18
CA LYS A 385 -6.77 -19.55 20.78
C LYS A 385 -6.44 -20.48 19.62
N ALA A 386 -6.90 -21.73 19.67
CA ALA A 386 -6.72 -22.69 18.59
C ALA A 386 -7.45 -22.26 17.29
N PHE A 387 -8.65 -21.68 17.42
CA PHE A 387 -9.45 -21.21 16.29
C PHE A 387 -8.76 -20.09 15.50
N PHE A 388 -8.13 -19.13 16.18
CA PHE A 388 -7.40 -18.04 15.52
C PHE A 388 -5.96 -18.39 15.14
N ALA A 389 -5.39 -19.48 15.64
CA ALA A 389 -3.97 -19.81 15.43
C ALA A 389 -3.56 -20.03 13.96
N ASN A 390 -4.51 -20.42 13.10
CA ASN A 390 -4.25 -20.72 11.68
C ASN A 390 -5.03 -19.82 10.72
N THR A 391 -5.50 -18.65 11.20
CA THR A 391 -6.15 -17.66 10.34
C THR A 391 -5.19 -17.21 9.23
N LEU A 392 -5.71 -17.05 8.03
CA LEU A 392 -5.04 -16.37 6.91
C LEU A 392 -5.36 -14.87 6.89
N GLN A 393 -6.34 -14.44 7.69
CA GLN A 393 -6.73 -13.05 7.83
C GLN A 393 -6.20 -12.48 9.15
N GLY A 394 -5.23 -11.58 9.05
CA GLY A 394 -4.75 -10.73 10.14
C GLY A 394 -4.13 -11.43 11.36
N ASP A 395 -3.67 -10.62 12.32
CA ASP A 395 -3.25 -11.07 13.65
C ASP A 395 -4.24 -10.60 14.72
N TYR A 396 -4.88 -11.56 15.39
CA TYR A 396 -5.81 -11.30 16.49
C TYR A 396 -5.18 -11.53 17.87
N THR A 397 -3.86 -11.68 17.97
CA THR A 397 -3.19 -11.98 19.23
C THR A 397 -3.55 -10.96 20.31
N GLY A 398 -4.20 -11.43 21.38
CA GLY A 398 -4.64 -10.59 22.50
C GLY A 398 -6.01 -9.92 22.31
N PHE A 399 -6.64 -10.10 21.15
CA PHE A 399 -7.96 -9.57 20.80
C PHE A 399 -8.95 -10.65 20.37
N GLU A 400 -8.61 -11.93 20.48
CA GLU A 400 -9.41 -13.06 19.96
C GLU A 400 -10.84 -13.06 20.52
N ARG A 401 -11.00 -12.77 21.82
CA ARG A 401 -12.33 -12.69 22.45
C ARG A 401 -13.09 -11.43 22.02
N ALA A 402 -12.40 -10.29 21.90
CA ALA A 402 -13.00 -9.05 21.42
C ALA A 402 -13.48 -9.19 19.97
N GLU A 403 -12.71 -9.87 19.11
CA GLU A 403 -13.12 -10.18 17.74
C GLU A 403 -14.38 -11.04 17.71
N LEU A 404 -14.44 -12.11 18.51
CA LEU A 404 -15.66 -12.94 18.59
C LEU A 404 -16.88 -12.16 19.08
N LEU A 405 -16.72 -11.28 20.07
CA LEU A 405 -17.82 -10.42 20.55
C LEU A 405 -18.25 -9.43 19.47
N ALA A 406 -17.32 -8.87 18.70
CA ALA A 406 -17.64 -8.01 17.55
C ALA A 406 -18.41 -8.78 16.47
N GLN A 407 -17.97 -9.99 16.11
CA GLN A 407 -18.68 -10.86 15.16
C GLN A 407 -20.05 -11.29 15.68
N LEU A 408 -20.18 -11.52 16.99
CA LEU A 408 -21.45 -11.82 17.64
C LEU A 408 -22.42 -10.64 17.52
N ALA A 409 -21.94 -9.41 17.80
CA ALA A 409 -22.72 -8.19 17.63
C ALA A 409 -23.16 -8.00 16.17
N ASN A 410 -22.26 -8.16 15.21
CA ASN A 410 -22.59 -8.06 13.78
C ASN A 410 -23.66 -9.08 13.36
N THR A 411 -23.64 -10.28 13.95
CA THR A 411 -24.64 -11.32 13.67
C THR A 411 -25.99 -10.99 14.31
N TYR A 412 -26.02 -10.48 15.55
CA TYR A 412 -27.26 -10.00 16.18
C TYR A 412 -27.86 -8.78 15.49
N GLU A 413 -27.03 -7.87 14.98
CA GLU A 413 -27.48 -6.74 14.17
C GLU A 413 -28.13 -7.22 12.86
N PHE A 414 -27.51 -8.18 12.17
CA PHE A 414 -28.12 -8.77 10.97
C PHE A 414 -29.49 -9.42 11.26
N LEU A 415 -29.60 -10.12 12.38
CA LEU A 415 -30.82 -10.80 12.85
C LEU A 415 -31.86 -9.88 13.50
N ASP A 416 -31.55 -8.58 13.64
CA ASP A 416 -32.39 -7.58 14.30
C ASP A 416 -32.77 -7.92 15.76
N VAL A 417 -31.82 -8.47 16.54
CA VAL A 417 -32.01 -8.84 17.95
C VAL A 417 -31.42 -7.77 18.87
N GLN A 418 -32.12 -6.64 19.00
CA GLN A 418 -31.59 -5.41 19.62
C GLN A 418 -31.10 -5.57 21.07
N ASP A 419 -31.82 -6.31 21.92
CA ASP A 419 -31.42 -6.50 23.32
C ASP A 419 -30.09 -7.28 23.44
N ARG A 420 -29.93 -8.31 22.61
CA ARG A 420 -28.69 -9.10 22.55
C ARG A 420 -27.55 -8.30 21.93
N LEU A 421 -27.83 -7.54 20.87
CA LEU A 421 -26.87 -6.64 20.26
C LEU A 421 -26.30 -5.65 21.29
N LYS A 422 -27.17 -5.01 22.07
CA LYS A 422 -26.76 -4.07 23.12
C LYS A 422 -25.91 -4.78 24.19
N ALA A 423 -26.39 -5.89 24.74
CA ALA A 423 -25.66 -6.64 25.77
C ALA A 423 -24.27 -7.09 25.28
N THR A 424 -24.15 -7.57 24.04
CA THR A 424 -22.87 -7.96 23.45
C THR A 424 -21.93 -6.76 23.23
N LYS A 425 -22.46 -5.59 22.85
CA LYS A 425 -21.66 -4.35 22.76
C LYS A 425 -21.13 -3.90 24.12
N ASP A 426 -21.96 -3.99 25.17
CA ASP A 426 -21.54 -3.68 26.55
C ASP A 426 -20.47 -4.68 27.05
N GLU A 427 -20.60 -5.96 26.71
CA GLU A 427 -19.60 -6.99 27.01
C GLU A 427 -18.29 -6.75 26.25
N LEU A 428 -18.35 -6.38 24.96
CA LEU A 428 -17.18 -6.00 24.16
C LEU A 428 -16.45 -4.81 24.77
N ALA A 429 -17.18 -3.77 25.18
CA ALA A 429 -16.61 -2.62 25.87
C ALA A 429 -15.89 -3.02 27.17
N THR A 430 -16.51 -3.89 27.96
CA THR A 430 -15.94 -4.38 29.22
C THR A 430 -14.67 -5.19 28.97
N GLU A 431 -14.69 -6.11 28.01
CA GLU A 431 -13.54 -6.93 27.61
C GLU A 431 -12.35 -6.05 27.22
N VAL A 432 -12.56 -5.07 26.33
CA VAL A 432 -11.49 -4.21 25.83
C VAL A 432 -10.99 -3.25 26.91
N SER A 433 -11.86 -2.75 27.78
CA SER A 433 -11.47 -1.91 28.93
C SER A 433 -10.63 -2.68 29.97
N ALA A 434 -10.85 -3.99 30.11
CA ALA A 434 -10.09 -4.84 31.02
C ALA A 434 -8.68 -5.21 30.49
N MET A 435 -8.42 -4.98 29.20
CA MET A 435 -7.10 -5.20 28.60
C MET A 435 -6.08 -4.23 29.20
N LYS A 436 -4.85 -4.72 29.41
CA LYS A 436 -3.71 -3.90 29.90
C LYS A 436 -3.12 -3.04 28.77
N LEU A 437 -3.93 -2.16 28.21
CA LEU A 437 -3.55 -1.26 27.12
C LEU A 437 -2.70 -0.10 27.66
N SER A 438 -1.73 0.36 26.88
CA SER A 438 -0.79 1.40 27.29
C SER A 438 -0.41 2.30 26.12
N VAL A 439 -0.21 3.58 26.39
CA VAL A 439 0.37 4.55 25.44
C VAL A 439 1.80 4.19 25.03
N ALA A 440 2.49 3.32 25.78
CA ALA A 440 3.78 2.76 25.40
C ALA A 440 3.68 1.68 24.30
N ARG A 441 2.48 1.13 24.08
CA ARG A 441 2.14 0.22 22.97
C ARG A 441 1.02 0.83 22.12
N PRO A 442 1.29 1.95 21.43
CA PRO A 442 0.26 2.70 20.73
C PRO A 442 -0.44 1.89 19.64
N GLY A 443 0.25 0.91 19.03
CA GLY A 443 -0.35 0.03 18.03
C GLY A 443 -1.51 -0.80 18.58
N GLN A 444 -1.30 -1.50 19.71
CA GLN A 444 -2.37 -2.24 20.42
C GLN A 444 -3.53 -1.34 20.83
N LEU A 445 -3.23 -0.16 21.37
CA LEU A 445 -4.24 0.80 21.78
C LEU A 445 -5.07 1.29 20.57
N LEU A 446 -4.43 1.56 19.44
CA LEU A 446 -5.11 1.93 18.20
C LEU A 446 -5.95 0.78 17.62
N THR A 447 -5.51 -0.47 17.74
CA THR A 447 -6.33 -1.65 17.39
C THR A 447 -7.57 -1.73 18.28
N ALA A 448 -7.44 -1.50 19.59
CA ALA A 448 -8.56 -1.48 20.52
C ALA A 448 -9.64 -0.43 20.18
N PHE A 449 -9.27 0.65 19.49
CA PHE A 449 -10.23 1.69 19.10
C PHE A 449 -11.29 1.18 18.12
N SER A 450 -10.96 0.24 17.24
CA SER A 450 -11.94 -0.31 16.30
C SER A 450 -13.04 -1.07 17.05
N TYR A 451 -12.67 -1.84 18.09
CA TYR A 451 -13.60 -2.57 18.94
C TYR A 451 -14.42 -1.64 19.83
N MET A 452 -13.80 -0.64 20.46
CA MET A 452 -14.54 0.35 21.26
C MET A 452 -15.54 1.15 20.41
N LYS A 453 -15.18 1.50 19.17
CA LYS A 453 -16.11 2.13 18.24
C LYS A 453 -17.29 1.21 17.90
N GLN A 454 -17.04 -0.07 17.64
CA GLN A 454 -18.11 -1.06 17.38
C GLN A 454 -19.02 -1.25 18.61
N ALA A 455 -18.45 -1.20 19.81
CA ALA A 455 -19.18 -1.21 21.08
C ALA A 455 -19.94 0.09 21.38
N GLY A 456 -19.74 1.16 20.61
CA GLY A 456 -20.35 2.46 20.85
C GLY A 456 -19.69 3.30 21.94
N GLN A 457 -18.52 2.90 22.45
CA GLN A 457 -17.76 3.59 23.50
C GLN A 457 -16.94 4.75 22.95
N LYS A 458 -17.67 5.81 22.58
CA LYS A 458 -17.14 7.02 21.94
C LYS A 458 -16.17 7.81 22.83
N GLU A 459 -16.47 7.92 24.12
CA GLU A 459 -15.70 8.76 25.05
C GLU A 459 -14.34 8.16 25.41
N ASP A 460 -14.27 6.83 25.55
CA ASP A 460 -13.02 6.12 25.84
C ASP A 460 -12.01 6.26 24.69
N VAL A 461 -12.48 6.19 23.43
CA VAL A 461 -11.64 6.43 22.26
C VAL A 461 -11.03 7.84 22.28
N VAL A 462 -11.83 8.85 22.60
CA VAL A 462 -11.36 10.24 22.74
C VAL A 462 -10.34 10.38 23.87
N LYS A 463 -10.62 9.78 25.04
CA LYS A 463 -9.71 9.78 26.18
C LYS A 463 -8.36 9.17 25.83
N TRP A 464 -8.35 8.01 25.19
CA TRP A 464 -7.12 7.35 24.78
C TRP A 464 -6.35 8.11 23.69
N LEU A 465 -7.04 8.72 22.73
CA LEU A 465 -6.39 9.60 21.74
C LEU A 465 -5.69 10.80 22.40
N LYS A 466 -6.32 11.41 23.41
CA LYS A 466 -5.70 12.49 24.19
C LYS A 466 -4.46 12.02 24.95
N GLN A 467 -4.53 10.85 25.60
CA GLN A 467 -3.37 10.26 26.28
C GLN A 467 -2.22 9.93 25.30
N LEU A 468 -2.54 9.49 24.08
CA LEU A 468 -1.54 9.25 23.03
C LEU A 468 -0.89 10.55 22.57
N ILE A 469 -1.65 11.64 22.44
CA ILE A 469 -1.15 12.97 22.12
C ILE A 469 -0.21 13.47 23.23
N GLU A 470 -0.62 13.35 24.50
CA GLU A 470 0.19 13.75 25.65
C GLU A 470 1.53 12.99 25.71
N ALA A 471 1.50 11.68 25.44
CA ALA A 471 2.70 10.84 25.40
C ALA A 471 3.57 11.10 24.15
N ASN A 472 3.00 11.60 23.05
CA ASN A 472 3.67 11.76 21.76
C ASN A 472 3.34 13.11 21.10
N PRO A 473 3.65 14.26 21.72
CA PRO A 473 3.16 15.57 21.29
C PRO A 473 3.73 16.06 19.95
N LYS A 474 4.74 15.37 19.40
CA LYS A 474 5.35 15.66 18.10
C LYS A 474 4.80 14.79 16.96
N SER A 475 3.93 13.83 17.26
CA SER A 475 3.32 12.95 16.27
C SER A 475 2.01 13.54 15.79
N ASP A 476 1.93 13.92 14.51
CA ASP A 476 0.72 14.44 13.89
C ASP A 476 -0.37 13.37 13.76
N VAL A 477 0.01 12.09 13.68
CA VAL A 477 -0.90 10.94 13.55
C VAL A 477 -2.04 10.95 14.57
N TYR A 478 -1.74 11.21 15.85
CA TYR A 478 -2.75 11.16 16.91
C TYR A 478 -3.66 12.40 16.90
N TYR A 479 -3.09 13.57 16.57
CA TYR A 479 -3.86 14.79 16.32
C TYR A 479 -4.82 14.59 15.13
N THR A 480 -4.34 14.04 14.02
CA THR A 480 -5.13 13.74 12.82
C THR A 480 -6.25 12.75 13.14
N LYS A 481 -5.97 11.68 13.90
CA LYS A 481 -6.99 10.70 14.30
C LYS A 481 -8.08 11.32 15.18
N LEU A 482 -7.72 12.19 16.12
CA LEU A 482 -8.68 12.87 17.00
C LEU A 482 -9.49 13.94 16.26
N ALA A 483 -8.86 14.74 15.41
CA ALA A 483 -9.55 15.66 14.52
C ALA A 483 -10.54 14.93 13.60
N GLY A 484 -10.10 13.84 12.96
CA GLY A 484 -10.93 13.01 12.10
C GLY A 484 -12.07 12.31 12.85
N TYR A 485 -11.88 12.02 14.14
CA TYR A 485 -12.95 11.52 15.00
C TYR A 485 -14.05 12.57 15.19
N TYR A 486 -13.70 13.77 15.66
CA TYR A 486 -14.67 14.87 15.83
C TYR A 486 -15.31 15.29 14.51
N PHE A 487 -14.55 15.30 13.42
CA PHE A 487 -15.06 15.58 12.08
C PHE A 487 -16.21 14.64 11.67
N ARG A 488 -16.07 13.33 11.90
CA ARG A 488 -17.14 12.35 11.57
C ARG A 488 -18.39 12.53 12.43
N GLU A 489 -18.22 13.01 13.65
CA GLU A 489 -19.34 13.38 14.55
C GLU A 489 -19.93 14.76 14.19
N LYS A 490 -19.41 15.43 13.17
CA LYS A 490 -19.76 16.80 12.74
C LYS A 490 -19.51 17.87 13.82
N ASP A 491 -18.68 17.56 14.81
CA ASP A 491 -18.24 18.50 15.85
C ASP A 491 -16.99 19.24 15.35
N PHE A 492 -17.19 20.13 14.37
CA PHE A 492 -16.08 20.84 13.71
C PHE A 492 -15.33 21.79 14.64
N GLU A 493 -16.01 22.34 15.65
CA GLU A 493 -15.40 23.22 16.66
C GLU A 493 -14.36 22.46 17.48
N LYS A 494 -14.67 21.24 17.94
CA LYS A 494 -13.68 20.40 18.62
C LYS A 494 -12.62 19.85 17.66
N ALA A 495 -12.96 19.60 16.39
CA ALA A 495 -12.01 19.07 15.42
C ALA A 495 -10.90 20.07 15.05
N LEU A 496 -11.24 21.35 14.92
CA LEU A 496 -10.37 22.41 14.41
C LEU A 496 -8.99 22.49 15.09
N PRO A 497 -8.88 22.67 16.42
CA PRO A 497 -7.56 22.86 17.06
C PRO A 497 -6.63 21.65 16.89
N TYR A 498 -7.16 20.43 16.85
CA TYR A 498 -6.34 19.24 16.60
C TYR A 498 -5.92 19.14 15.13
N SER A 499 -6.78 19.54 14.19
CA SER A 499 -6.44 19.56 12.77
C SER A 499 -5.39 20.63 12.44
N GLU A 500 -5.50 21.82 13.04
CA GLU A 500 -4.48 22.88 12.92
C GLU A 500 -3.14 22.38 13.46
N LYS A 501 -3.16 21.75 14.65
CA LYS A 501 -1.93 21.21 15.23
C LYS A 501 -1.29 20.12 14.38
N ALA A 502 -2.08 19.24 13.76
CA ALA A 502 -1.58 18.23 12.84
C ALA A 502 -0.92 18.82 11.59
N VAL A 503 -1.40 19.96 11.08
CA VAL A 503 -0.82 20.67 9.92
C VAL A 503 0.45 21.44 10.28
N GLU A 504 0.56 21.95 11.51
CA GLU A 504 1.78 22.62 12.01
C GLU A 504 2.96 21.66 12.11
N LEU A 505 2.70 20.40 12.48
CA LEU A 505 3.73 19.38 12.63
C LEU A 505 4.30 18.97 11.27
N THR A 506 5.62 18.80 11.22
CA THR A 506 6.30 18.33 10.00
C THR A 506 6.03 16.85 9.84
N SER A 507 5.38 16.47 8.73
CA SER A 507 4.94 15.11 8.48
C SER A 507 4.80 14.81 7.00
N ASP A 508 4.98 13.54 6.63
CA ASP A 508 4.68 13.00 5.30
C ASP A 508 3.16 13.04 5.00
N LEU A 509 2.30 13.27 6.00
CA LEU A 509 0.83 13.37 5.87
C LEU A 509 0.31 14.78 5.58
N LYS A 510 1.19 15.77 5.41
CA LYS A 510 0.82 17.19 5.37
C LYS A 510 -0.29 17.52 4.37
N LEU A 511 -0.23 16.97 3.15
CA LEU A 511 -1.26 17.17 2.13
C LEU A 511 -2.64 16.71 2.62
N TYR A 512 -2.72 15.51 3.21
CA TYR A 512 -3.96 14.94 3.73
C TYR A 512 -4.48 15.72 4.96
N ASN A 513 -3.59 16.10 5.87
CA ASN A 513 -3.95 16.91 7.04
C ASN A 513 -4.53 18.27 6.62
N MET A 514 -3.98 18.90 5.58
CA MET A 514 -4.50 20.16 5.04
C MET A 514 -5.85 20.00 4.33
N LYS A 515 -6.09 18.86 3.66
CA LYS A 515 -7.43 18.54 3.11
C LYS A 515 -8.48 18.54 4.21
N MET A 516 -8.22 17.78 5.28
CA MET A 516 -9.15 17.64 6.40
C MET A 516 -9.38 18.98 7.10
N LEU A 517 -8.32 19.77 7.30
CA LEU A 517 -8.43 21.12 7.87
C LEU A 517 -9.37 22.01 7.02
N ALA A 518 -9.24 21.99 5.69
CA ALA A 518 -10.13 22.74 4.81
C ALA A 518 -11.58 22.25 4.88
N GLU A 519 -11.81 20.94 5.00
CA GLU A 519 -13.15 20.37 5.17
C GLU A 519 -13.78 20.79 6.51
N ILE A 520 -13.00 20.81 7.60
CA ILE A 520 -13.43 21.32 8.91
C ILE A 520 -13.75 22.82 8.85
N GLN A 521 -12.87 23.62 8.25
CA GLN A 521 -13.07 25.07 8.09
C GLN A 521 -14.34 25.37 7.27
N LYS A 522 -14.59 24.61 6.20
CA LYS A 522 -15.86 24.70 5.45
C LYS A 522 -17.07 24.38 6.34
N GLY A 523 -17.00 23.32 7.14
CA GLY A 523 -18.05 22.94 8.09
C GLY A 523 -18.37 24.03 9.14
N LEU A 524 -17.40 24.89 9.45
CA LEU A 524 -17.52 26.05 10.34
C LEU A 524 -17.92 27.34 9.62
N ASN A 525 -18.26 27.29 8.32
CA ASN A 525 -18.50 28.46 7.48
C ASN A 525 -17.28 29.42 7.37
N GLN A 526 -16.07 28.92 7.61
CA GLN A 526 -14.81 29.67 7.47
C GLN A 526 -14.28 29.57 6.04
N GLN A 527 -15.07 30.02 5.06
CA GLN A 527 -14.78 29.82 3.63
C GLN A 527 -13.44 30.42 3.19
N LYS A 528 -13.10 31.60 3.70
CA LYS A 528 -11.84 32.27 3.38
C LYS A 528 -10.64 31.43 3.83
N GLN A 529 -10.67 30.96 5.08
CA GLN A 529 -9.62 30.12 5.66
C GLN A 529 -9.52 28.79 4.91
N ALA A 530 -10.65 28.15 4.60
CA ALA A 530 -10.69 26.92 3.81
C ALA A 530 -10.03 27.11 2.43
N SER A 531 -10.33 28.21 1.74
CA SER A 531 -9.73 28.54 0.44
C SER A 531 -8.22 28.77 0.55
N GLU A 532 -7.76 29.50 1.57
CA GLU A 532 -6.34 29.72 1.83
C GLU A 532 -5.60 28.41 2.14
N THR A 533 -6.19 27.54 2.96
CA THR A 533 -5.64 26.20 3.26
C THR A 533 -5.51 25.37 2.00
N LEU A 534 -6.53 25.33 1.14
CA LEU A 534 -6.50 24.58 -0.12
C LEU A 534 -5.46 25.12 -1.10
N ASN A 535 -5.31 26.44 -1.21
CA ASN A 535 -4.27 27.04 -2.04
C ASN A 535 -2.87 26.62 -1.59
N LYS A 536 -2.62 26.64 -0.28
CA LYS A 536 -1.34 26.18 0.28
C LYS A 536 -1.14 24.67 0.06
N ALA A 537 -2.18 23.86 0.23
CA ALA A 537 -2.12 22.41 0.04
C ALA A 537 -1.80 22.04 -1.41
N LEU A 538 -2.48 22.67 -2.38
CA LEU A 538 -2.28 22.44 -3.81
C LEU A 538 -0.93 22.95 -4.33
N ALA A 539 -0.26 23.84 -3.60
CA ALA A 539 1.09 24.31 -3.90
C ALA A 539 2.19 23.37 -3.40
N LEU A 540 1.85 22.38 -2.56
CA LEU A 540 2.82 21.41 -2.05
C LEU A 540 3.39 20.53 -3.18
N PRO A 541 4.70 20.17 -3.15
CA PRO A 541 5.27 19.21 -4.10
C PRO A 541 4.47 17.90 -4.18
N GLU A 542 3.92 17.44 -3.06
CA GLU A 542 3.12 16.24 -2.94
C GLU A 542 1.82 16.30 -3.76
N ALA A 543 1.27 17.49 -4.00
CA ALA A 543 0.08 17.66 -4.84
C ALA A 543 0.36 17.39 -6.33
N LYS A 544 1.62 17.44 -6.78
CA LYS A 544 1.99 17.16 -8.18
C LYS A 544 2.14 15.67 -8.49
N LEU A 545 2.02 14.81 -7.48
CA LEU A 545 2.24 13.37 -7.63
C LEU A 545 1.00 12.68 -8.15
N GLU A 546 1.17 11.77 -9.11
CA GLU A 546 0.03 11.01 -9.68
C GLU A 546 -0.73 10.21 -8.62
N ALA A 547 -0.07 9.72 -7.55
CA ALA A 547 -0.74 9.07 -6.42
C ALA A 547 -1.82 9.94 -5.78
N ASN A 548 -1.55 11.24 -5.71
CA ASN A 548 -2.39 12.19 -5.02
C ASN A 548 -3.42 12.82 -5.93
N LYS A 549 -3.49 12.43 -7.22
CA LYS A 549 -4.44 12.98 -8.18
C LYS A 549 -5.89 12.92 -7.72
N LYS A 550 -6.31 11.81 -7.08
CA LYS A 550 -7.66 11.70 -6.50
C LYS A 550 -7.87 12.69 -5.35
N THR A 551 -6.87 12.79 -4.46
CA THR A 551 -6.88 13.75 -3.34
C THR A 551 -6.92 15.19 -3.83
N VAL A 552 -6.12 15.53 -4.85
CA VAL A 552 -6.07 16.85 -5.48
C VAL A 552 -7.39 17.17 -6.17
N ALA A 553 -7.96 16.24 -6.94
CA ALA A 553 -9.27 16.43 -7.56
C ALA A 553 -10.35 16.74 -6.50
N ALA A 554 -10.36 16.02 -5.37
CA ALA A 554 -11.28 16.29 -4.27
C ALA A 554 -11.04 17.66 -3.62
N MET A 555 -9.78 18.10 -3.49
CA MET A 555 -9.46 19.45 -3.00
C MET A 555 -9.90 20.55 -3.97
N GLU A 556 -9.73 20.35 -5.27
CA GLU A 556 -10.18 21.29 -6.31
C GLU A 556 -11.71 21.39 -6.34
N GLU A 557 -12.42 20.27 -6.21
CA GLU A 557 -13.88 20.25 -6.09
C GLU A 557 -14.34 20.98 -4.81
N LEU A 558 -13.69 20.70 -3.68
CA LEU A 558 -13.96 21.40 -2.43
C LEU A 558 -13.75 22.91 -2.61
N LYS A 559 -12.65 23.33 -3.24
CA LYS A 559 -12.34 24.74 -3.51
C LYS A 559 -13.43 25.41 -4.36
N LYS A 560 -13.92 24.74 -5.42
CA LYS A 560 -15.02 25.25 -6.26
C LYS A 560 -16.28 25.49 -5.44
N SER A 561 -16.60 24.56 -4.54
CA SER A 561 -17.80 24.65 -3.69
C SER A 561 -17.78 25.81 -2.68
N LEU A 562 -16.61 26.41 -2.40
CA LEU A 562 -16.47 27.56 -1.50
C LEU A 562 -16.82 28.89 -2.17
N VAL A 563 -16.86 28.95 -3.50
CA VAL A 563 -17.14 30.19 -4.26
C VAL A 563 -18.63 30.34 -4.58
N THR A 564 -19.41 29.27 -4.40
CA THR A 564 -20.82 29.16 -4.83
C THR A 564 -21.84 29.43 -3.72
N GLN A 565 -21.40 29.88 -2.53
CA GLN A 565 -22.23 30.21 -1.36
C GLN A 565 -21.79 31.56 -0.81
#